data_AF-A0A3N5C4S0-F1
#
_entry.id   AF-A0A3N5C4S0-F1
#
_cell.length_a   1.000
_cell.length_b   1.000
_cell.length_c   1.000
_cell.angle_alpha   90.00
_cell.angle_beta   90.00
_cell.angle_gamma   90.00
#
_symmetry.space_group_name_H-M   'P 1'
#
loop_
_entity.id
_entity.type
_entity.pdbx_description
1 polymer ?
#
loop_
_entity_poly.entity_id
_entity_poly.type
_entity_poly.pdbx_seq_one_letter_code
_entity_poly.pdbx_strand_id
1 'polypeptide(L)'
;MREAIHAIDETIEVLPFTSNFDEINNFKKLAKKGIYKCPYCNSELIVKSGEEREVHFAHKHSEACIDSKEFDQAEKRYSKQIERETKTHKVLVDIVYDELTTQTKVNNELFVEKGYRFKTDLKYYPDIITKVNNKTFAISIVTNVSPTTDSSLAKQINTRHEYFKDNDMIPLWYIEKKESAIEKDKNAIVLWDAENNISSKTKEDREWDRHLEDIIKDKEFFKPFNYPISMDEIKIDVRSMYYIYSTETNIKVKLQRFLRDRTAKPFRAFLLLDGYELPFASTLRLAEEFELNNAELEKRRRSEFYDYYFKLNEEYNKKMKDEEEAQLKLIEDNKRKHQLNIEKIKNENVLLDSSSYFSYDDLRSLLKEKINLTQKEQNLLWSKYMTRIGFKNPYVVWNVVVKNGCKSFDDLHKILDDELRKRTIKNYF
;
A
#
# COMPACT_ATOMS: atom_id res chain seq x y z
N MET A 1 6.48 -43.72 -9.04
CA MET A 1 6.52 -43.29 -7.63
C MET A 1 7.94 -43.05 -7.16
N ARG A 2 8.13 -42.09 -6.27
CA ARG A 2 9.44 -41.76 -5.69
C ARG A 2 9.63 -42.27 -4.27
N GLU A 3 8.60 -42.89 -3.72
CA GLU A 3 8.60 -43.40 -2.36
C GLU A 3 8.31 -44.89 -2.31
N ALA A 4 8.88 -45.56 -1.30
CA ALA A 4 8.65 -46.96 -0.99
C ALA A 4 8.68 -47.17 0.53
N ILE A 5 8.04 -48.21 1.02
CA ILE A 5 8.25 -48.69 2.39
C ILE A 5 9.54 -49.51 2.41
N HIS A 6 10.47 -49.19 3.31
CA HIS A 6 11.59 -50.05 3.63
C HIS A 6 11.06 -51.26 4.41
N ALA A 7 11.14 -52.46 3.82
CA ALA A 7 10.46 -53.65 4.29
C ALA A 7 10.94 -54.17 5.66
N ILE A 8 12.11 -53.72 6.12
CA ILE A 8 12.70 -54.10 7.41
C ILE A 8 12.40 -53.05 8.47
N ASP A 9 12.61 -51.77 8.13
CA ASP A 9 12.50 -50.67 9.10
C ASP A 9 11.09 -50.08 9.16
N GLU A 10 10.21 -50.49 8.24
CA GLU A 10 8.84 -50.01 8.08
C GLU A 10 8.72 -48.48 7.92
N THR A 11 9.80 -47.85 7.45
CA THR A 11 9.87 -46.41 7.19
C THR A 11 9.62 -46.09 5.72
N ILE A 12 9.13 -44.87 5.44
CA ILE A 12 9.01 -44.38 4.06
C ILE A 12 10.37 -43.87 3.59
N GLU A 13 10.92 -44.50 2.56
CA GLU A 13 12.10 -44.04 1.85
C GLU A 13 11.72 -43.26 0.58
N VAL A 14 12.35 -42.10 0.39
CA VAL A 14 12.19 -41.25 -0.79
C VAL A 14 13.48 -41.20 -1.59
N LEU A 15 13.42 -41.49 -2.89
CA LEU A 15 14.60 -41.44 -3.76
C LEU A 15 15.05 -39.98 -3.99
N PRO A 16 16.37 -39.70 -4.01
CA PRO A 16 16.90 -38.35 -4.26
C PRO A 16 16.57 -37.85 -5.67
N PHE A 17 16.47 -36.53 -5.85
CA PHE A 17 16.28 -35.92 -7.18
C PHE A 17 17.54 -36.04 -8.06
N THR A 18 18.70 -36.06 -7.42
CA THR A 18 20.00 -36.21 -8.05
C THR A 18 20.76 -37.29 -7.29
N SER A 19 21.07 -38.39 -7.98
CA SER A 19 21.90 -39.46 -7.44
C SER A 19 23.01 -39.79 -8.42
N ASN A 20 24.19 -40.12 -7.88
CA ASN A 20 25.29 -40.61 -8.71
C ASN A 20 25.02 -42.06 -9.16
N PHE A 21 25.79 -42.56 -10.13
CA PHE A 21 25.59 -43.88 -10.71
C PHE A 21 25.70 -45.02 -9.67
N ASP A 22 26.59 -44.87 -8.70
CA ASP A 22 26.84 -45.87 -7.67
C ASP A 22 25.68 -45.96 -6.66
N GLU A 23 25.11 -44.83 -6.25
CA GLU A 23 23.90 -44.75 -5.43
C GLU A 23 22.72 -45.39 -6.14
N ILE A 24 22.51 -45.08 -7.42
CA ILE A 24 21.42 -45.68 -8.22
C ILE A 24 21.59 -47.19 -8.28
N ASN A 25 22.81 -47.68 -8.49
CA ASN A 25 23.08 -49.12 -8.50
C ASN A 25 22.89 -49.76 -7.12
N ASN A 26 23.22 -49.03 -6.04
CA ASN A 26 22.95 -49.49 -4.69
C ASN A 26 21.44 -49.63 -4.46
N PHE A 27 20.64 -48.61 -4.77
CA PHE A 27 19.18 -48.66 -4.70
C PHE A 27 18.60 -49.81 -5.52
N LYS A 28 19.11 -50.05 -6.74
CA LYS A 28 18.71 -51.20 -7.56
C LYS A 28 19.04 -52.55 -6.91
N LYS A 29 20.21 -52.68 -6.26
CA LYS A 29 20.60 -53.89 -5.54
C LYS A 29 19.73 -54.12 -4.32
N LEU A 30 19.43 -53.08 -3.54
CA LEU A 30 18.50 -53.15 -2.40
C LEU A 30 17.11 -53.58 -2.87
N ALA A 31 16.57 -52.96 -3.93
CA ALA A 31 15.29 -53.34 -4.53
C ALA A 31 15.24 -54.80 -4.96
N LYS A 32 16.31 -55.31 -5.59
CA LYS A 32 16.42 -56.74 -5.97
C LYS A 32 16.39 -57.70 -4.78
N LYS A 33 16.77 -57.23 -3.59
CA LYS A 33 16.72 -57.99 -2.33
C LYS A 33 15.34 -57.93 -1.65
N GLY A 34 14.34 -57.30 -2.28
CA GLY A 34 12.98 -57.20 -1.73
C GLY A 34 12.84 -56.16 -0.61
N ILE A 35 13.84 -55.26 -0.47
CA ILE A 35 13.83 -54.23 0.57
C ILE A 35 12.72 -53.19 0.37
N TYR A 36 12.30 -52.92 -0.87
CA TYR A 36 11.30 -51.88 -1.15
C TYR A 36 9.94 -52.48 -1.44
N LYS A 37 8.93 -52.03 -0.69
CA LYS A 37 7.52 -52.38 -0.90
C LYS A 37 6.71 -51.16 -1.28
N CYS A 38 5.68 -51.39 -2.09
CA CYS A 38 4.71 -50.36 -2.42
C CYS A 38 3.93 -49.97 -1.16
N PRO A 39 3.88 -48.68 -0.77
CA PRO A 39 3.11 -48.22 0.38
C PRO A 39 1.60 -48.45 0.23
N TYR A 40 1.12 -48.73 -0.98
CA TYR A 40 -0.30 -48.88 -1.27
C TYR A 40 -0.73 -50.35 -1.35
N CYS A 41 -0.03 -51.18 -2.13
CA CYS A 41 -0.39 -52.59 -2.31
C CYS A 41 0.60 -53.59 -1.68
N ASN A 42 1.62 -53.11 -0.96
CA ASN A 42 2.67 -53.91 -0.30
C ASN A 42 3.49 -54.84 -1.20
N SER A 43 3.29 -54.82 -2.53
CA SER A 43 4.08 -55.59 -3.48
C SER A 43 5.50 -55.05 -3.59
N GLU A 44 6.45 -55.93 -3.91
CA GLU A 44 7.86 -55.56 -4.07
C GLU A 44 8.08 -54.59 -5.24
N LEU A 45 8.89 -53.57 -4.99
CA LEU A 45 9.27 -52.55 -5.96
C LEU A 45 10.67 -52.79 -6.51
N ILE A 46 10.86 -52.39 -7.76
CA ILE A 46 12.15 -52.29 -8.44
C ILE A 46 12.52 -50.82 -8.64
N VAL A 47 13.80 -50.50 -8.69
CA VAL A 47 14.28 -49.15 -8.99
C VAL A 47 14.64 -49.06 -10.48
N LYS A 48 14.07 -48.07 -11.18
CA LYS A 48 14.37 -47.75 -12.57
C LYS A 48 15.06 -46.39 -12.67
N SER A 49 15.95 -46.26 -13.63
CA SER A 49 16.62 -45.01 -14.01
C SER A 49 16.86 -45.03 -15.52
N GLY A 50 16.78 -43.89 -16.20
CA GLY A 50 17.12 -43.75 -17.61
C GLY A 50 17.92 -42.47 -17.86
N GLU A 51 18.50 -42.32 -19.05
CA GLU A 51 19.27 -41.11 -19.41
C GLU A 51 18.41 -39.83 -19.38
N GLU A 52 17.13 -39.94 -19.76
CA GLU A 52 16.14 -38.85 -19.69
C GLU A 52 15.15 -38.98 -18.51
N ARG A 53 15.14 -40.13 -17.81
CA ARG A 53 14.13 -40.42 -16.77
C ARG A 53 14.77 -40.44 -15.40
N GLU A 54 14.27 -39.57 -14.52
CA GLU A 54 14.61 -39.54 -13.10
C GLU A 54 14.50 -40.93 -12.44
N VAL A 55 15.30 -41.15 -11.40
CA VAL A 55 15.31 -42.39 -10.61
C VAL A 55 13.96 -42.53 -9.90
N HIS A 56 13.30 -43.67 -10.08
CA HIS A 56 11.99 -43.91 -9.50
C HIS A 56 11.79 -45.38 -9.14
N PHE A 57 10.92 -45.63 -8.16
CA PHE A 57 10.41 -46.97 -7.91
C PHE A 57 9.33 -47.32 -8.94
N ALA A 58 9.30 -48.59 -9.32
CA ALA A 58 8.33 -49.16 -10.22
C ALA A 58 7.96 -50.57 -9.74
N HIS A 59 6.75 -51.01 -10.03
CA HIS A 59 6.37 -52.39 -9.80
C HIS A 59 7.08 -53.32 -10.79
N LYS A 60 7.17 -54.61 -10.44
CA LYS A 60 7.63 -55.66 -11.36
C LYS A 60 6.68 -55.73 -12.56
N HIS A 61 7.20 -56.22 -13.69
CA HIS A 61 6.41 -56.35 -14.91
C HIS A 61 5.15 -57.17 -14.60
N SER A 62 3.98 -56.70 -15.04
CA SER A 62 2.63 -57.25 -14.81
C SER A 62 1.89 -56.85 -13.52
N GLU A 63 2.53 -56.16 -12.57
CA GLU A 63 1.88 -55.72 -11.32
C GLU A 63 1.58 -54.21 -11.38
N ALA A 64 0.49 -53.80 -12.02
CA ALA A 64 0.11 -52.39 -12.02
C ALA A 64 -0.73 -52.07 -10.77
N CYS A 65 -0.15 -51.37 -9.80
CA CYS A 65 -0.92 -50.79 -8.70
C CYS A 65 -1.70 -49.57 -9.20
N ILE A 66 -3.03 -49.65 -9.16
CA ILE A 66 -3.94 -48.57 -9.55
C ILE A 66 -3.73 -47.38 -8.61
N ASP A 67 -3.77 -47.62 -7.31
CA ASP A 67 -3.59 -46.60 -6.27
C ASP A 67 -2.27 -45.84 -6.47
N SER A 68 -1.16 -46.54 -6.71
CA SER A 68 0.14 -45.91 -6.98
C SER A 68 0.11 -44.99 -8.20
N LYS A 69 -0.62 -45.35 -9.27
CA LYS A 69 -0.75 -44.50 -10.45
C LYS A 69 -1.60 -43.26 -10.13
N GLU A 70 -2.62 -43.40 -9.31
CA GLU A 70 -3.47 -42.28 -8.90
C GLU A 70 -2.71 -41.29 -8.04
N PHE A 71 -1.95 -41.75 -7.05
CA PHE A 71 -1.08 -40.89 -6.24
C PHE A 71 0.00 -40.19 -7.06
N ASP A 72 0.67 -40.92 -7.97
CA ASP A 72 1.66 -40.32 -8.88
C ASP A 72 1.03 -39.23 -9.77
N GLN A 73 -0.24 -39.38 -10.17
CA GLN A 73 -0.96 -38.36 -10.93
C GLN A 73 -1.36 -37.17 -10.07
N ALA A 74 -1.85 -37.41 -8.85
CA ALA A 74 -2.21 -36.38 -7.89
C ALA A 74 -0.99 -35.52 -7.53
N GLU A 75 0.16 -36.13 -7.24
CA GLU A 75 1.42 -35.44 -6.98
C GLU A 75 1.87 -34.59 -8.19
N LYS A 76 1.77 -35.12 -9.41
CA LYS A 76 2.10 -34.36 -10.63
C LYS A 76 1.17 -33.17 -10.83
N ARG A 77 -0.12 -33.30 -10.54
CA ARG A 77 -1.09 -32.19 -10.62
C ARG A 77 -0.76 -31.13 -9.58
N TYR A 78 -0.48 -31.53 -8.35
CA TYR A 78 -0.05 -30.64 -7.28
C TYR A 78 1.24 -29.90 -7.64
N SER A 79 2.28 -30.60 -8.11
CA SER A 79 3.55 -30.00 -8.55
C SER A 79 3.36 -28.94 -9.64
N LYS A 80 2.48 -29.18 -10.63
CA LYS A 80 2.12 -28.17 -11.63
C LYS A 80 1.38 -26.98 -11.03
N GLN A 81 0.54 -27.21 -10.02
CA GLN A 81 -0.20 -26.15 -9.34
C GLN A 81 0.74 -25.18 -8.61
N ILE A 82 1.81 -25.70 -8.01
CA ILE A 82 2.78 -24.92 -7.22
C ILE A 82 4.03 -24.51 -8.01
N GLU A 83 4.10 -24.78 -9.31
CA GLU A 83 5.30 -24.52 -10.14
C GLU A 83 5.74 -23.04 -10.12
N ARG A 84 4.79 -22.13 -9.97
CA ARG A 84 5.04 -20.68 -9.87
C ARG A 84 5.65 -20.24 -8.54
N GLU A 85 5.56 -21.06 -7.50
CA GLU A 85 5.94 -20.69 -6.14
C GLU A 85 7.47 -20.61 -6.03
N THR A 86 7.97 -19.81 -5.09
CA THR A 86 9.42 -19.72 -4.83
C THR A 86 9.96 -20.99 -4.18
N LYS A 87 11.29 -21.14 -4.15
CA LYS A 87 11.95 -22.19 -3.34
C LYS A 87 11.57 -22.12 -1.85
N THR A 88 11.26 -20.93 -1.33
CA THR A 88 10.81 -20.75 0.07
C THR A 88 9.45 -21.37 0.34
N HIS A 89 8.59 -21.55 -0.68
CA HIS A 89 7.30 -22.22 -0.53
C HIS A 89 7.45 -23.62 0.05
N LYS A 90 8.29 -24.46 -0.57
CA LYS A 90 8.52 -25.83 -0.11
C LYS A 90 9.03 -25.85 1.33
N VAL A 91 9.95 -24.96 1.67
CA VAL A 91 10.50 -24.85 3.04
C VAL A 91 9.40 -24.50 4.04
N LEU A 92 8.56 -23.51 3.73
CA LEU A 92 7.45 -23.11 4.59
C LEU A 92 6.42 -24.25 4.75
N VAL A 93 6.07 -24.94 3.66
CA VAL A 93 5.16 -26.08 3.68
C VAL A 93 5.72 -27.22 4.53
N ASP A 94 6.98 -27.60 4.32
CA ASP A 94 7.61 -28.71 5.06
C ASP A 94 7.68 -28.39 6.56
N ILE A 95 8.05 -27.17 6.95
CA ILE A 95 8.09 -26.80 8.37
C ILE A 95 6.69 -26.74 8.99
N VAL A 96 5.68 -26.19 8.27
CA VAL A 96 4.28 -26.20 8.76
C VAL A 96 3.80 -27.64 8.94
N TYR A 97 4.10 -28.51 7.98
CA TYR A 97 3.74 -29.92 8.04
C TYR A 97 4.41 -30.62 9.23
N ASP A 98 5.70 -30.39 9.45
CA ASP A 98 6.45 -30.98 10.55
C ASP A 98 5.96 -30.50 11.93
N GLU A 99 5.63 -29.21 12.04
CA GLU A 99 5.07 -28.63 13.26
C GLU A 99 3.70 -29.27 13.58
N LEU A 100 2.79 -29.31 12.60
CA LEU A 100 1.48 -29.95 12.77
C LEU A 100 1.61 -31.45 13.08
N THR A 101 2.52 -32.15 12.40
CA THR A 101 2.82 -33.58 12.66
C THR A 101 3.42 -33.81 14.04
N THR A 102 4.15 -32.84 14.59
CA THR A 102 4.63 -32.92 15.97
C THR A 102 3.47 -32.77 16.96
N GLN A 103 2.49 -31.91 16.65
CA GLN A 103 1.29 -31.74 17.47
C GLN A 103 0.38 -32.98 17.48
N THR A 104 0.37 -33.82 16.42
CA THR A 104 -0.42 -35.07 16.42
C THR A 104 0.04 -36.07 17.48
N LYS A 105 1.30 -35.99 17.92
CA LYS A 105 1.84 -36.84 19.00
C LYS A 105 1.26 -36.48 20.36
N VAL A 106 0.78 -35.25 20.53
CA VAL A 106 0.20 -34.73 21.77
C VAL A 106 -1.32 -34.73 21.69
N ASN A 107 -1.88 -34.52 20.50
CA ASN A 107 -3.31 -34.47 20.25
C ASN A 107 -3.75 -35.57 19.27
N ASN A 108 -4.33 -36.65 19.80
CA ASN A 108 -4.79 -37.79 19.01
C ASN A 108 -6.00 -37.47 18.09
N GLU A 109 -6.69 -36.35 18.31
CA GLU A 109 -7.81 -35.90 17.46
C GLU A 109 -7.35 -35.08 16.25
N LEU A 110 -6.04 -34.78 16.17
CA LEU A 110 -5.42 -34.08 15.06
C LEU A 110 -4.94 -35.08 14.01
N PHE A 111 -5.44 -34.92 12.79
CA PHE A 111 -4.90 -35.57 11.60
C PHE A 111 -4.23 -34.54 10.70
N VAL A 112 -3.10 -34.92 10.10
CA VAL A 112 -2.30 -34.06 9.23
C VAL A 112 -1.78 -34.91 8.08
N GLU A 113 -1.97 -34.43 6.85
CA GLU A 113 -1.49 -35.11 5.66
C GLU A 113 -1.28 -34.08 4.53
N LYS A 114 -0.40 -34.38 3.57
CA LYS A 114 -0.24 -33.55 2.36
C LYS A 114 -1.51 -33.64 1.52
N GLY A 115 -1.93 -32.53 0.90
CA GLY A 115 -3.22 -32.49 0.21
C GLY A 115 -3.38 -33.56 -0.88
N TYR A 116 -2.32 -33.84 -1.64
CA TYR A 116 -2.32 -34.88 -2.68
C TYR A 116 -2.34 -36.32 -2.16
N ARG A 117 -2.05 -36.52 -0.87
CA ARG A 117 -2.09 -37.83 -0.20
C ARG A 117 -3.43 -38.11 0.47
N PHE A 118 -4.14 -37.06 0.88
CA PHE A 118 -5.44 -37.22 1.51
C PHE A 118 -6.51 -37.76 0.56
N LYS A 119 -6.58 -37.22 -0.66
CA LYS A 119 -7.62 -37.57 -1.64
C LYS A 119 -7.12 -37.34 -3.07
N THR A 120 -6.98 -38.41 -3.86
CA THR A 120 -6.32 -38.41 -5.19
C THR A 120 -7.19 -37.90 -6.34
N ASP A 121 -8.50 -37.81 -6.16
CA ASP A 121 -9.47 -37.36 -7.16
C ASP A 121 -9.75 -35.85 -7.10
N LEU A 122 -9.06 -35.10 -6.23
CA LEU A 122 -9.21 -33.65 -6.17
C LEU A 122 -8.74 -32.98 -7.48
N LYS A 123 -9.49 -31.96 -7.90
CA LYS A 123 -9.12 -31.06 -9.01
C LYS A 123 -8.03 -30.07 -8.59
N TYR A 124 -8.14 -29.53 -7.38
CA TYR A 124 -7.16 -28.65 -6.76
C TYR A 124 -6.75 -29.20 -5.41
N TYR A 125 -5.47 -29.09 -5.09
CA TYR A 125 -4.89 -29.64 -3.86
C TYR A 125 -4.47 -28.49 -2.95
N PRO A 126 -4.84 -28.49 -1.67
CA PRO A 126 -4.13 -27.65 -0.69
C PRO A 126 -2.71 -28.20 -0.48
N ASP A 127 -1.82 -27.39 0.08
CA ASP A 127 -0.48 -27.86 0.42
C ASP A 127 -0.57 -28.91 1.54
N ILE A 128 -1.39 -28.62 2.56
CA ILE A 128 -1.60 -29.48 3.73
C ILE A 128 -3.10 -29.57 4.02
N ILE A 129 -3.57 -30.78 4.31
CA ILE A 129 -4.88 -31.03 4.89
C ILE A 129 -4.68 -31.40 6.35
N THR A 130 -5.49 -30.78 7.19
CA THR A 130 -5.54 -31.14 8.60
C THR A 130 -6.97 -31.25 9.05
N LYS A 131 -7.26 -32.27 9.85
CA LYS A 131 -8.57 -32.47 10.44
C LYS A 131 -8.40 -32.33 11.95
N VAL A 132 -9.17 -31.42 12.52
CA VAL A 132 -9.30 -31.22 13.96
C VAL A 132 -10.75 -31.51 14.28
N ASN A 133 -10.99 -32.56 15.07
CA ASN A 133 -12.33 -33.01 15.43
C ASN A 133 -13.16 -33.32 14.16
N ASN A 134 -14.26 -32.59 13.95
CA ASN A 134 -15.15 -32.76 12.80
C ASN A 134 -14.91 -31.73 11.68
N LYS A 135 -13.82 -30.96 11.73
CA LYS A 135 -13.53 -29.91 10.76
C LYS A 135 -12.27 -30.22 9.97
N THR A 136 -12.37 -30.11 8.65
CA THR A 136 -11.26 -30.27 7.73
C THR A 136 -10.78 -28.90 7.29
N PHE A 137 -9.50 -28.60 7.47
CA PHE A 137 -8.87 -27.37 7.05
C PHE A 137 -7.95 -27.64 5.86
N ALA A 138 -8.07 -26.80 4.83
CA ALA A 138 -7.25 -26.81 3.64
C ALA A 138 -6.23 -25.66 3.71
N ILE A 139 -5.01 -25.97 4.12
CA ILE A 139 -3.95 -24.98 4.29
C ILE A 139 -3.23 -24.79 2.95
N SER A 140 -3.12 -23.53 2.52
CA SER A 140 -2.37 -23.14 1.32
C SER A 140 -1.46 -21.95 1.61
N ILE A 141 -0.21 -22.04 1.16
CA ILE A 141 0.80 -21.00 1.26
C ILE A 141 0.97 -20.36 -0.12
N VAL A 142 1.04 -19.04 -0.16
CA VAL A 142 1.19 -18.24 -1.38
C VAL A 142 2.50 -17.48 -1.29
N THR A 143 3.36 -17.69 -2.28
CA THR A 143 4.62 -16.97 -2.47
C THR A 143 4.65 -16.34 -3.85
N ASN A 144 5.70 -15.57 -4.15
CA ASN A 144 5.96 -15.03 -5.50
C ASN A 144 4.79 -14.19 -6.04
N VAL A 145 4.28 -13.27 -5.23
CA VAL A 145 3.22 -12.36 -5.68
C VAL A 145 3.87 -11.21 -6.43
N SER A 146 3.44 -10.96 -7.67
CA SER A 146 4.06 -9.95 -8.53
C SER A 146 3.01 -9.16 -9.32
N PRO A 147 3.30 -7.91 -9.73
CA PRO A 147 2.36 -7.10 -10.50
C PRO A 147 1.84 -7.76 -11.78
N THR A 148 2.68 -8.54 -12.46
CA THR A 148 2.37 -9.14 -13.77
C THR A 148 1.50 -10.38 -13.67
N THR A 149 1.54 -11.09 -12.55
CA THR A 149 0.80 -12.34 -12.33
C THR A 149 -0.35 -12.20 -11.33
N ASP A 150 -0.43 -11.10 -10.58
CA ASP A 150 -1.38 -10.88 -9.50
C ASP A 150 -2.84 -11.14 -9.90
N SER A 151 -3.31 -10.58 -11.03
CA SER A 151 -4.70 -10.75 -11.45
C SER A 151 -5.07 -12.21 -11.82
N SER A 152 -4.14 -12.97 -12.42
CA SER A 152 -4.39 -14.38 -12.74
C SER A 152 -4.29 -15.24 -11.48
N LEU A 153 -3.35 -14.93 -10.60
CA LEU A 153 -3.19 -15.56 -9.29
C LEU A 153 -4.45 -15.37 -8.43
N ALA A 154 -4.96 -14.14 -8.33
CA ALA A 154 -6.19 -13.84 -7.61
C ALA A 154 -7.37 -14.70 -8.08
N LYS A 155 -7.54 -14.86 -9.40
CA LYS A 155 -8.58 -15.74 -9.98
C LYS A 155 -8.36 -17.21 -9.62
N GLN A 156 -7.12 -17.70 -9.67
CA GLN A 156 -6.79 -19.07 -9.29
C GLN A 156 -7.06 -19.32 -7.80
N ILE A 157 -6.67 -18.38 -6.94
CA ILE A 157 -6.93 -18.41 -5.50
C ILE A 157 -8.43 -18.48 -5.24
N ASN A 158 -9.22 -17.59 -5.84
CA ASN A 158 -10.68 -17.59 -5.65
C ASN A 158 -11.31 -18.91 -6.11
N THR A 159 -10.87 -19.42 -7.26
CA THR A 159 -11.35 -20.71 -7.78
C THR A 159 -11.02 -21.86 -6.82
N ARG A 160 -9.81 -21.88 -6.27
CA ARG A 160 -9.39 -22.89 -5.27
C ARG A 160 -10.13 -22.74 -3.96
N HIS A 161 -10.32 -21.50 -3.51
CA HIS A 161 -11.00 -21.18 -2.26
C HIS A 161 -12.45 -21.69 -2.26
N GLU A 162 -13.20 -21.39 -3.32
CA GLU A 162 -14.58 -21.89 -3.47
C GLU A 162 -14.60 -23.41 -3.67
N TYR A 163 -13.67 -23.96 -4.47
CA TYR A 163 -13.56 -25.42 -4.62
C TYR A 163 -13.32 -26.14 -3.29
N PHE A 164 -12.50 -25.58 -2.39
CA PHE A 164 -12.27 -26.17 -1.07
C PHE A 164 -13.53 -26.13 -0.20
N LYS A 165 -14.26 -25.02 -0.20
CA LYS A 165 -15.56 -24.92 0.48
C LYS A 165 -16.57 -25.93 -0.05
N ASP A 166 -16.65 -26.09 -1.38
CA ASP A 166 -17.54 -27.05 -2.05
C ASP A 166 -17.21 -28.52 -1.71
N ASN A 167 -16.02 -28.78 -1.17
CA ASN A 167 -15.57 -30.10 -0.70
C ASN A 167 -15.53 -30.17 0.83
N ASP A 168 -16.33 -29.36 1.53
CA ASP A 168 -16.43 -29.34 3.00
C ASP A 168 -15.10 -29.06 3.73
N MET A 169 -14.20 -28.31 3.08
CA MET A 169 -12.95 -27.88 3.68
C MET A 169 -12.98 -26.38 4.01
N ILE A 170 -12.40 -26.02 5.15
CA ILE A 170 -12.21 -24.63 5.57
C ILE A 170 -10.88 -24.14 5.00
N PRO A 171 -10.89 -23.22 4.01
CA PRO A 171 -9.66 -22.73 3.39
C PRO A 171 -8.90 -21.81 4.33
N LEU A 172 -7.63 -22.12 4.59
CA LEU A 172 -6.70 -21.28 5.35
C LEU A 172 -5.55 -20.87 4.45
N TRP A 173 -5.43 -19.57 4.18
CA TRP A 173 -4.42 -19.02 3.30
C TRP A 173 -3.37 -18.24 4.07
N TYR A 174 -2.11 -18.55 3.81
CA TYR A 174 -0.96 -17.80 4.30
C TYR A 174 -0.21 -17.17 3.14
N ILE A 175 0.33 -15.96 3.34
CA ILE A 175 1.20 -15.28 2.37
C ILE A 175 2.58 -15.12 2.99
N GLU A 176 3.64 -15.26 2.20
CA GLU A 176 4.99 -14.95 2.66
C GLU A 176 5.11 -13.49 3.12
N LYS A 177 5.62 -13.24 4.33
CA LYS A 177 5.69 -11.89 4.93
C LYS A 177 6.37 -10.83 4.06
N LYS A 178 7.29 -11.23 3.18
CA LYS A 178 7.99 -10.31 2.27
C LYS A 178 7.05 -9.56 1.30
N GLU A 179 5.85 -10.10 1.06
CA GLU A 179 4.87 -9.51 0.16
C GLU A 179 4.09 -8.36 0.83
N SER A 180 4.17 -8.22 2.17
CA SER A 180 3.47 -7.16 2.93
C SER A 180 4.05 -5.78 2.63
N ALA A 181 3.20 -4.83 2.21
CA ALA A 181 3.56 -3.43 2.00
C ALA A 181 2.75 -2.48 2.89
N ILE A 182 3.42 -1.78 3.82
CA ILE A 182 2.78 -0.87 4.80
C ILE A 182 3.31 0.56 4.61
N GLU A 183 2.40 1.52 4.44
CA GLU A 183 2.67 2.96 4.51
C GLU A 183 2.41 3.44 5.94
N LYS A 184 3.44 3.41 6.80
CA LYS A 184 3.33 3.76 8.22
C LYS A 184 2.80 5.18 8.44
N ASP A 185 3.30 6.15 7.67
CA ASP A 185 2.95 7.58 7.80
C ASP A 185 1.50 7.92 7.44
N LYS A 186 0.77 6.95 6.90
CA LYS A 186 -0.62 7.10 6.52
C LYS A 186 -1.50 6.02 7.12
N ASN A 187 -0.99 5.22 8.07
CA ASN A 187 -1.68 4.05 8.63
C ASN A 187 -2.36 3.21 7.54
N ALA A 188 -1.63 2.83 6.48
CA ALA A 188 -2.21 2.09 5.37
C ALA A 188 -1.43 0.83 5.05
N ILE A 189 -2.16 -0.16 4.55
CA ILE A 189 -1.61 -1.35 3.90
C ILE A 189 -1.99 -1.32 2.41
N VAL A 190 -1.01 -1.58 1.56
CA VAL A 190 -1.19 -1.73 0.12
C VAL A 190 -1.19 -3.21 -0.18
N LEU A 191 -2.25 -3.67 -0.84
CA LEU A 191 -2.52 -5.08 -1.04
C LEU A 191 -2.41 -5.43 -2.52
N TRP A 192 -1.86 -6.61 -2.81
CA TRP A 192 -2.11 -7.28 -4.08
C TRP A 192 -3.57 -7.73 -4.18
N ASP A 193 -4.06 -7.96 -5.39
CA ASP A 193 -5.38 -8.54 -5.62
C ASP A 193 -5.50 -9.91 -4.97
N ALA A 194 -4.44 -10.73 -5.06
CA ALA A 194 -4.34 -11.99 -4.35
C ALA A 194 -4.57 -11.84 -2.84
N GLU A 195 -3.94 -10.86 -2.18
CA GLU A 195 -4.07 -10.62 -0.74
C GLU A 195 -5.48 -10.14 -0.37
N ASN A 196 -6.03 -9.21 -1.14
CA ASN A 196 -7.39 -8.72 -0.93
C ASN A 196 -8.42 -9.87 -1.07
N ASN A 197 -8.21 -10.82 -1.98
CA ASN A 197 -9.10 -11.96 -2.20
C ASN A 197 -9.01 -13.06 -1.14
N ILE A 198 -7.81 -13.38 -0.63
CA ILE A 198 -7.69 -14.39 0.43
C ILE A 198 -8.19 -13.90 1.80
N SER A 199 -8.33 -12.58 1.98
CA SER A 199 -8.74 -11.97 3.24
C SER A 199 -10.18 -12.39 3.63
N SER A 200 -10.25 -13.42 4.47
CA SER A 200 -11.50 -14.06 4.86
C SER A 200 -12.07 -13.38 6.10
N LYS A 201 -13.40 -13.23 6.16
CA LYS A 201 -14.08 -12.61 7.31
C LYS A 201 -14.19 -13.61 8.46
N THR A 202 -13.44 -13.36 9.53
CA THR A 202 -13.44 -14.16 10.75
C THR A 202 -14.52 -13.70 11.74
N LYS A 203 -14.74 -14.44 12.84
CA LYS A 203 -15.59 -13.99 13.96
C LYS A 203 -15.02 -12.71 14.57
N GLU A 204 -13.72 -12.66 14.79
CA GLU A 204 -13.02 -11.52 15.37
C GLU A 204 -13.08 -10.27 14.48
N ASP A 205 -13.07 -10.42 13.15
CA ASP A 205 -13.25 -9.28 12.25
C ASP A 205 -14.61 -8.60 12.45
N ARG A 206 -15.65 -9.37 12.81
CA ARG A 206 -16.98 -8.81 13.11
C ARG A 206 -17.01 -8.09 14.45
N GLU A 207 -16.23 -8.53 15.43
CA GLU A 207 -16.07 -7.80 16.70
C GLU A 207 -15.33 -6.48 16.47
N TRP A 208 -14.33 -6.47 15.59
CA TRP A 208 -13.70 -5.25 15.15
C TRP A 208 -14.67 -4.33 14.38
N ASP A 209 -15.51 -4.86 13.48
CA ASP A 209 -16.52 -4.04 12.79
C ASP A 209 -17.39 -3.29 13.79
N ARG A 210 -18.00 -4.01 14.75
CA ARG A 210 -18.86 -3.39 15.79
C ARG A 210 -18.11 -2.35 16.60
N HIS A 211 -16.87 -2.64 16.97
CA HIS A 211 -16.05 -1.70 17.73
C HIS A 211 -15.73 -0.42 16.94
N LEU A 212 -15.53 -0.54 15.61
CA LEU A 212 -15.29 0.62 14.75
C LEU A 212 -16.58 1.40 14.45
N GLU A 213 -17.74 0.74 14.39
CA GLU A 213 -19.05 1.40 14.20
C GLU A 213 -19.34 2.46 15.27
N ASP A 214 -18.82 2.25 16.49
CA ASP A 214 -18.97 3.20 17.60
C ASP A 214 -18.19 4.50 17.40
N ILE A 215 -17.05 4.46 16.70
CA ILE A 215 -16.12 5.60 16.56
C ILE A 215 -16.09 6.22 15.16
N ILE A 216 -16.27 5.42 14.10
CA ILE A 216 -16.20 5.92 12.72
C ILE A 216 -17.59 6.42 12.32
N LYS A 217 -17.83 7.72 12.46
CA LYS A 217 -19.10 8.36 12.06
C LYS A 217 -19.05 8.97 10.67
N ASP A 218 -17.89 9.51 10.29
CA ASP A 218 -17.68 10.19 9.03
C ASP A 218 -16.20 10.12 8.60
N LYS A 219 -15.87 10.79 7.50
CA LYS A 219 -14.53 10.77 6.90
C LYS A 219 -13.48 11.49 7.75
N GLU A 220 -13.89 12.33 8.70
CA GLU A 220 -12.99 13.07 9.58
C GLU A 220 -12.21 12.12 10.49
N PHE A 221 -12.76 10.94 10.79
CA PHE A 221 -12.09 9.87 11.53
C PHE A 221 -10.68 9.57 11.00
N PHE A 222 -10.48 9.64 9.68
CA PHE A 222 -9.22 9.25 9.02
C PHE A 222 -8.16 10.36 9.01
N LYS A 223 -8.52 11.61 9.30
CA LYS A 223 -7.61 12.76 9.23
C LYS A 223 -6.46 12.70 10.24
N PRO A 224 -6.68 12.36 11.53
CA PRO A 224 -5.58 12.23 12.49
C PRO A 224 -4.53 11.20 12.06
N PHE A 225 -4.94 10.18 11.31
CA PHE A 225 -4.07 9.14 10.77
C PHE A 225 -3.40 9.51 9.44
N ASN A 226 -3.66 10.71 8.90
CA ASN A 226 -3.19 11.10 7.57
C ASN A 226 -3.59 10.09 6.47
N TYR A 227 -4.73 9.42 6.64
CA TYR A 227 -5.22 8.40 5.71
C TYR A 227 -6.17 9.03 4.68
N PRO A 228 -5.83 9.05 3.39
CA PRO A 228 -6.69 9.58 2.34
C PRO A 228 -7.72 8.51 1.95
N ILE A 229 -8.88 8.56 2.61
CA ILE A 229 -10.00 7.67 2.33
C ILE A 229 -10.51 7.83 0.89
N SER A 230 -10.75 6.71 0.22
CA SER A 230 -11.29 6.66 -1.15
C SER A 230 -12.79 6.37 -1.20
N MET A 231 -13.35 5.81 -0.13
CA MET A 231 -14.78 5.54 0.01
C MET A 231 -15.63 6.81 0.03
N ASP A 232 -16.71 6.81 -0.76
CA ASP A 232 -17.73 7.87 -0.73
C ASP A 232 -18.60 7.78 0.52
N GLU A 233 -19.13 6.59 0.77
CA GLU A 233 -19.85 6.21 1.98
C GLU A 233 -19.00 5.25 2.79
N ILE A 234 -18.86 5.49 4.09
CA ILE A 234 -18.03 4.64 4.94
C ILE A 234 -18.75 3.32 5.17
N LYS A 235 -18.17 2.26 4.62
CA LYS A 235 -18.57 0.89 4.87
C LYS A 235 -17.53 0.21 5.75
N ILE A 236 -17.94 -0.20 6.94
CA ILE A 236 -17.05 -0.91 7.87
C ILE A 236 -16.96 -2.38 7.42
N ASP A 237 -15.81 -2.75 6.86
CA ASP A 237 -15.47 -4.12 6.49
C ASP A 237 -14.02 -4.43 6.89
N VAL A 238 -13.83 -4.76 8.17
CA VAL A 238 -12.53 -5.21 8.69
C VAL A 238 -12.21 -6.60 8.17
N ARG A 239 -10.95 -6.82 7.78
CA ARG A 239 -10.44 -8.10 7.34
C ARG A 239 -9.12 -8.42 8.01
N SER A 240 -8.82 -9.72 8.02
CA SER A 240 -7.57 -10.27 8.52
C SER A 240 -6.67 -10.74 7.41
N MET A 241 -5.36 -10.55 7.62
CA MET A 241 -4.33 -11.24 6.85
C MET A 241 -3.32 -11.98 7.69
N TYR A 242 -2.89 -13.14 7.18
CA TYR A 242 -1.95 -14.05 7.82
C TYR A 242 -0.66 -14.13 7.02
N TYR A 243 0.37 -13.45 7.51
CA TYR A 243 1.70 -13.45 6.90
C TYR A 243 2.60 -14.48 7.59
N ILE A 244 3.04 -15.50 6.86
CA ILE A 244 3.92 -16.55 7.38
C ILE A 244 5.39 -16.25 7.02
N TYR A 245 6.29 -16.56 7.94
CA TYR A 245 7.74 -16.47 7.73
C TYR A 245 8.48 -17.33 8.75
N SER A 246 9.64 -17.83 8.33
CA SER A 246 10.58 -18.51 9.21
C SER A 246 11.53 -17.50 9.86
N THR A 247 11.81 -17.71 11.14
CA THR A 247 12.99 -17.15 11.82
C THR A 247 14.06 -18.24 11.94
N GLU A 248 15.21 -17.95 12.56
CA GLU A 248 16.27 -18.94 12.78
C GLU A 248 15.81 -20.13 13.62
N THR A 249 14.81 -19.97 14.48
CA THR A 249 14.41 -20.98 15.49
C THR A 249 12.97 -21.45 15.38
N ASN A 250 12.09 -20.71 14.72
CA ASN A 250 10.66 -21.05 14.62
C ASN A 250 9.95 -20.37 13.44
N ILE A 251 8.81 -20.92 13.05
CA ILE A 251 7.85 -20.23 12.18
C ILE A 251 6.93 -19.35 13.00
N LYS A 252 6.69 -18.15 12.45
CA LYS A 252 5.74 -17.19 12.99
C LYS A 252 4.71 -16.82 11.94
N VAL A 253 3.51 -16.52 12.41
CA VAL A 253 2.43 -15.93 11.64
C VAL A 253 2.19 -14.54 12.18
N LYS A 254 2.35 -13.52 11.34
CA LYS A 254 1.93 -12.16 11.65
C LYS A 254 0.48 -11.99 11.22
N LEU A 255 -0.39 -11.72 12.18
CA LEU A 255 -1.77 -11.32 11.94
C LEU A 255 -1.84 -9.81 11.74
N GLN A 256 -2.46 -9.40 10.63
CA GLN A 256 -2.67 -8.01 10.28
C GLN A 256 -4.16 -7.73 10.11
N ARG A 257 -4.71 -6.75 10.83
CA ARG A 257 -6.10 -6.29 10.70
C ARG A 257 -6.14 -4.99 9.90
N PHE A 258 -7.09 -4.88 8.99
CA PHE A 258 -7.28 -3.68 8.18
C PHE A 258 -8.75 -3.47 7.82
N LEU A 259 -9.15 -2.22 7.69
CA LEU A 259 -10.46 -1.81 7.16
C LEU A 259 -10.33 -1.60 5.64
N ARG A 260 -11.13 -2.32 4.86
CA ARG A 260 -11.14 -2.17 3.40
C ARG A 260 -11.61 -0.77 3.00
N ASP A 261 -10.95 -0.19 1.99
CA ASP A 261 -11.28 1.14 1.47
C ASP A 261 -11.41 1.11 -0.06
N ARG A 262 -10.29 1.01 -0.79
CA ARG A 262 -10.35 0.95 -2.26
C ARG A 262 -10.90 -0.38 -2.74
N THR A 263 -11.89 -0.31 -3.63
CA THR A 263 -12.42 -1.45 -4.39
C THR A 263 -11.72 -1.63 -5.74
N ALA A 264 -10.85 -0.70 -6.14
CA ALA A 264 -10.12 -0.73 -7.41
C ALA A 264 -8.60 -0.55 -7.21
N LYS A 265 -7.81 -1.21 -8.06
CA LYS A 265 -6.34 -1.20 -8.00
C LYS A 265 -5.75 0.23 -8.07
N PRO A 266 -4.61 0.50 -7.41
CA PRO A 266 -3.99 -0.32 -6.36
C PRO A 266 -4.91 -0.46 -5.14
N PHE A 267 -5.00 -1.67 -4.58
CA PHE A 267 -5.81 -1.88 -3.38
C PHE A 267 -5.08 -1.28 -2.19
N ARG A 268 -5.76 -0.37 -1.51
CA ARG A 268 -5.27 0.27 -0.30
C ARG A 268 -6.36 0.18 0.75
N ALA A 269 -5.94 -0.15 1.95
CA ALA A 269 -6.80 -0.32 3.10
C ALA A 269 -6.23 0.41 4.31
N PHE A 270 -7.11 0.81 5.21
CA PHE A 270 -6.75 1.48 6.45
C PHE A 270 -6.26 0.45 7.47
N LEU A 271 -5.05 0.65 7.99
CA LEU A 271 -4.40 -0.22 8.94
C LEU A 271 -4.83 0.15 10.36
N LEU A 272 -5.44 -0.78 11.09
CA LEU A 272 -5.91 -0.49 12.45
C LEU A 272 -4.73 -0.35 13.42
N LEU A 273 -3.84 -1.35 13.46
CA LEU A 273 -2.64 -1.36 14.31
C LEU A 273 -1.53 -2.13 13.56
N ASP A 274 -0.31 -2.17 14.11
CA ASP A 274 0.85 -2.86 13.49
C ASP A 274 0.73 -4.40 13.38
N GLY A 275 -0.42 -4.98 13.75
CA GLY A 275 -0.61 -6.42 13.88
C GLY A 275 0.15 -7.00 15.07
N TYR A 276 0.18 -8.32 15.16
CA TYR A 276 0.99 -9.05 16.14
C TYR A 276 1.44 -10.39 15.59
N GLU A 277 2.49 -10.94 16.18
CA GLU A 277 3.11 -12.18 15.76
C GLU A 277 2.71 -13.31 16.72
N LEU A 278 2.31 -14.44 16.15
CA LEU A 278 2.02 -15.67 16.86
C LEU A 278 3.02 -16.74 16.41
N PRO A 279 3.63 -17.52 17.32
CA PRO A 279 4.27 -18.78 16.94
C PRO A 279 3.27 -19.65 16.20
N PHE A 280 3.67 -20.30 15.10
CA PHE A 280 2.75 -21.17 14.36
C PHE A 280 2.20 -22.30 15.24
N ALA A 281 3.02 -22.88 16.12
CA ALA A 281 2.58 -23.86 17.13
C ALA A 281 1.39 -23.37 17.98
N SER A 282 1.28 -22.05 18.21
CA SER A 282 0.21 -21.46 19.00
C SER A 282 -1.07 -21.15 18.23
N THR A 283 -1.06 -21.23 16.89
CA THR A 283 -2.28 -21.08 16.07
C THR A 283 -3.12 -22.37 16.06
N LEU A 284 -2.52 -23.49 16.49
CA LEU A 284 -3.19 -24.75 16.76
C LEU A 284 -3.34 -24.93 18.28
N ARG A 285 -4.27 -24.21 18.93
CA ARG A 285 -4.57 -24.45 20.35
C ARG A 285 -5.49 -25.67 20.51
N LEU A 286 -5.25 -26.41 21.60
CA LEU A 286 -5.87 -27.68 22.00
C LEU A 286 -7.41 -27.64 22.26
N ALA A 287 -8.15 -26.77 21.59
CA ALA A 287 -9.59 -26.65 21.72
C ALA A 287 -10.24 -26.41 20.35
N GLU A 288 -10.55 -27.51 19.67
CA GLU A 288 -11.60 -27.66 18.66
C GLU A 288 -11.47 -26.91 17.30
N GLU A 289 -10.63 -25.88 17.15
CA GLU A 289 -10.45 -25.12 15.89
C GLU A 289 -9.03 -24.54 15.73
N PHE A 290 -8.62 -24.23 14.50
CA PHE A 290 -7.49 -23.32 14.25
C PHE A 290 -7.87 -21.90 14.68
N GLU A 291 -7.51 -21.53 15.91
CA GLU A 291 -7.61 -20.16 16.39
C GLU A 291 -6.43 -19.34 15.84
N LEU A 292 -6.67 -18.67 14.71
CA LEU A 292 -5.69 -17.78 14.09
C LEU A 292 -5.59 -16.41 14.79
N ASN A 293 -6.13 -16.28 15.99
CA ASN A 293 -6.17 -15.07 16.80
C ASN A 293 -6.08 -15.43 18.28
N ASN A 294 -5.68 -14.47 19.12
CA ASN A 294 -5.72 -14.60 20.57
C ASN A 294 -6.83 -13.69 21.12
N ALA A 295 -7.94 -14.26 21.58
CA ALA A 295 -9.14 -13.50 21.98
C ALA A 295 -8.87 -12.45 23.08
N GLU A 296 -8.04 -12.78 24.08
CA GLU A 296 -7.68 -11.83 25.15
C GLU A 296 -6.83 -10.67 24.60
N LEU A 297 -5.88 -10.99 23.73
CA LEU A 297 -5.03 -10.00 23.08
C LEU A 297 -5.85 -9.12 22.12
N GLU A 298 -6.75 -9.70 21.33
CA GLU A 298 -7.64 -8.96 20.43
C GLU A 298 -8.55 -7.99 21.20
N LYS A 299 -9.14 -8.44 22.31
CA LYS A 299 -9.93 -7.58 23.19
C LYS A 299 -9.12 -6.40 23.71
N ARG A 300 -7.90 -6.66 24.20
CA ARG A 300 -6.99 -5.60 24.66
C ARG A 300 -6.63 -4.63 23.53
N ARG A 301 -6.32 -5.16 22.35
CA ARG A 301 -5.94 -4.36 21.17
C ARG A 301 -7.07 -3.48 20.65
N ARG A 302 -8.34 -3.92 20.75
CA ARG A 302 -9.49 -3.04 20.47
C ARG A 302 -9.48 -1.84 21.40
N SER A 303 -9.36 -2.07 22.71
CA SER A 303 -9.25 -0.97 23.69
C SER A 303 -8.04 -0.08 23.44
N GLU A 304 -6.87 -0.67 23.15
CA GLU A 304 -5.65 0.09 22.80
C GLU A 304 -5.85 0.96 21.55
N PHE A 305 -6.56 0.45 20.53
CA PHE A 305 -6.87 1.21 19.33
C PHE A 305 -7.77 2.41 19.63
N TYR A 306 -8.77 2.22 20.48
CA TYR A 306 -9.66 3.30 20.94
C TYR A 306 -8.84 4.40 21.63
N ASP A 307 -8.05 4.05 22.64
CA ASP A 307 -7.21 5.00 23.38
C ASP A 307 -6.21 5.71 22.47
N TYR A 308 -5.60 4.97 21.54
CA TYR A 308 -4.69 5.51 20.54
C TYR A 308 -5.38 6.53 19.63
N TYR A 309 -6.60 6.24 19.16
CA TYR A 309 -7.37 7.17 18.35
C TYR A 309 -7.69 8.47 19.10
N PHE A 310 -8.19 8.40 20.34
CA PHE A 310 -8.55 9.61 21.09
C PHE A 310 -7.34 10.51 21.35
N LYS A 311 -6.20 9.90 21.71
CA LYS A 311 -4.95 10.63 21.88
C LYS A 311 -4.52 11.30 20.56
N LEU A 312 -4.52 10.56 19.46
CA LEU A 312 -4.11 11.08 18.16
C LEU A 312 -5.05 12.20 17.67
N ASN A 313 -6.35 12.05 17.92
CA ASN A 313 -7.35 13.06 17.57
C ASN A 313 -7.19 14.33 18.41
N GLU A 314 -6.86 14.22 19.71
CA GLU A 314 -6.56 15.38 20.55
C GLU A 314 -5.32 16.14 20.04
N GLU A 315 -4.25 15.42 19.73
CA GLU A 315 -3.02 15.98 19.16
C GLU A 315 -3.28 16.67 17.81
N TYR A 316 -4.07 16.03 16.94
CA TYR A 316 -4.48 16.59 15.65
C TYR A 316 -5.29 17.88 15.82
N ASN A 317 -6.30 17.88 16.69
CA ASN A 317 -7.14 19.06 16.94
C ASN A 317 -6.36 20.21 17.56
N LYS A 318 -5.39 19.93 18.44
CA LYS A 318 -4.50 20.96 18.99
C LYS A 318 -3.65 21.58 17.89
N LYS A 319 -3.05 20.76 17.03
CA LYS A 319 -2.24 21.23 15.90
C LYS A 319 -3.05 22.10 14.94
N MET A 320 -4.28 21.71 14.61
CA MET A 320 -5.16 22.51 13.75
C MET A 320 -5.48 23.87 14.37
N LYS A 321 -5.75 23.94 15.68
CA LYS A 321 -5.98 25.21 16.38
C LYS A 321 -4.74 26.10 16.37
N ASP A 322 -3.56 25.54 16.65
CA ASP A 322 -2.30 26.29 16.62
C ASP A 322 -2.01 26.83 15.21
N GLU A 323 -2.30 26.05 14.16
CA GLU A 323 -2.17 26.48 12.76
C GLU A 323 -3.17 27.58 12.38
N GLU A 324 -4.43 27.47 12.81
CA GLU A 324 -5.46 28.50 12.61
C GLU A 324 -5.08 29.82 13.32
N GLU A 325 -4.63 29.76 14.57
CA GLU A 325 -4.16 30.93 15.31
C GLU A 325 -2.95 31.58 14.65
N ALA A 326 -2.01 30.78 14.14
CA ALA A 326 -0.85 31.29 13.40
C ALA A 326 -1.27 31.98 12.09
N GLN A 327 -2.25 31.43 11.37
CA GLN A 327 -2.79 32.05 10.15
C GLN A 327 -3.50 33.36 10.46
N LEU A 328 -4.31 33.42 11.52
CA LEU A 328 -4.99 34.65 11.94
C LEU A 328 -3.99 35.75 12.31
N LYS A 329 -2.96 35.43 13.09
CA LYS A 329 -1.88 36.37 13.43
C LYS A 329 -1.16 36.89 12.18
N LEU A 330 -0.89 36.02 11.20
CA LEU A 330 -0.26 36.41 9.93
C LEU A 330 -1.15 37.37 9.13
N ILE A 331 -2.47 37.13 9.10
CA ILE A 331 -3.43 38.01 8.43
C ILE A 331 -3.48 39.38 9.11
N GLU A 332 -3.51 39.42 10.45
CA GLU A 332 -3.50 40.66 11.23
C GLU A 332 -2.21 41.46 11.03
N ASP A 333 -1.05 40.79 11.06
CA ASP A 333 0.24 41.42 10.80
C ASP A 333 0.32 42.00 9.38
N ASN A 334 -0.20 41.28 8.39
CA ASN A 334 -0.27 41.77 7.01
C ASN A 334 -1.21 42.98 6.89
N LYS A 335 -2.36 42.97 7.57
CA LYS A 335 -3.27 44.14 7.63
C LYS A 335 -2.59 45.33 8.30
N ARG A 336 -1.88 45.12 9.41
CA ARG A 336 -1.14 46.18 10.13
C ARG A 336 -0.03 46.78 9.27
N LYS A 337 0.76 45.94 8.59
CA LYS A 337 1.79 46.41 7.64
C LYS A 337 1.18 47.20 6.48
N HIS A 338 0.04 46.77 5.97
CA HIS A 338 -0.66 47.50 4.90
C HIS A 338 -1.16 48.87 5.37
N GLN A 339 -1.74 48.96 6.57
CA GLN A 339 -2.17 50.24 7.16
C GLN A 339 -0.99 51.19 7.37
N LEU A 340 0.13 50.70 7.93
CA LEU A 340 1.35 51.51 8.11
C LEU A 340 1.91 52.01 6.77
N ASN A 341 1.85 51.20 5.71
CA ASN A 341 2.26 51.64 4.37
C ASN A 341 1.31 52.72 3.80
N ILE A 342 0.00 52.61 4.02
CA ILE A 342 -0.96 53.66 3.63
C ILE A 342 -0.67 54.97 4.38
N GLU A 343 -0.39 54.91 5.69
CA GLU A 343 -0.04 56.09 6.48
C GLU A 343 1.28 56.74 6.02
N LYS A 344 2.30 55.93 5.69
CA LYS A 344 3.54 56.45 5.11
C LYS A 344 3.29 57.19 3.79
N ILE A 345 2.51 56.60 2.89
CA ILE A 345 2.15 57.23 1.61
C ILE A 345 1.36 58.53 1.84
N LYS A 346 0.44 58.56 2.83
CA LYS A 346 -0.28 59.79 3.18
C LYS A 346 0.67 60.87 3.72
N ASN A 347 1.59 60.51 4.62
CA ASN A 347 2.55 61.46 5.20
C ASN A 347 3.57 61.97 4.16
N GLU A 348 4.02 61.12 3.23
CA GLU A 348 4.88 61.53 2.11
C GLU A 348 4.15 62.48 1.15
N ASN A 349 2.85 62.29 0.91
CA ASN A 349 2.04 63.22 0.10
C ASN A 349 1.76 64.55 0.83
N VAL A 350 1.62 64.56 2.16
CA VAL A 350 1.47 65.79 2.95
C VAL A 350 2.76 66.63 2.94
N LEU A 351 3.94 65.98 2.92
CA LEU A 351 5.23 66.67 2.75
C LEU A 351 5.39 67.31 1.36
N LEU A 352 4.74 66.78 0.32
CA LEU A 352 4.76 67.36 -1.03
C LEU A 352 3.80 68.57 -1.20
N ASP A 353 2.76 68.69 -0.38
CA ASP A 353 1.79 69.80 -0.46
C ASP A 353 2.25 71.09 0.25
N SER A 354 3.41 71.03 0.92
CA SER A 354 4.00 72.15 1.68
C SER A 354 5.14 72.89 0.97
N SER A 355 5.55 72.47 -0.23
CA SER A 355 6.51 73.22 -1.05
C SER A 355 5.81 74.31 -1.88
N SER A 356 5.53 75.41 -1.19
CA SER A 356 5.47 76.78 -1.70
C SER A 356 6.23 77.00 -3.02
N TYR A 357 5.52 77.48 -4.05
CA TYR A 357 6.00 78.05 -5.32
C TYR A 357 6.96 77.18 -6.15
N PHE A 358 6.41 76.15 -6.81
CA PHE A 358 7.08 75.49 -7.95
C PHE A 358 7.12 76.47 -9.13
N SER A 359 8.27 77.14 -9.30
CA SER A 359 8.41 78.16 -10.32
C SER A 359 8.63 77.54 -11.70
N TYR A 360 8.49 78.38 -12.72
CA TYR A 360 8.74 78.00 -14.10
C TYR A 360 10.20 77.54 -14.34
N ASP A 361 11.16 78.18 -13.67
CA ASP A 361 12.58 77.85 -13.82
C ASP A 361 12.93 76.51 -13.16
N ASP A 362 12.18 76.13 -12.13
CA ASP A 362 12.32 74.83 -11.47
C ASP A 362 11.88 73.71 -12.41
N LEU A 363 10.72 73.85 -13.09
CA LEU A 363 10.27 72.88 -14.08
C LEU A 363 11.30 72.71 -15.21
N ARG A 364 11.85 73.83 -15.71
CA ARG A 364 12.83 73.79 -16.80
C ARG A 364 14.08 73.03 -16.38
N SER A 365 14.61 73.32 -15.19
CA SER A 365 15.81 72.69 -14.65
C SER A 365 15.59 71.19 -14.45
N LEU A 366 14.45 70.82 -13.87
CA LEU A 366 14.10 69.42 -13.59
C LEU A 366 13.88 68.59 -14.86
N LEU A 367 13.23 69.15 -15.88
CA LEU A 367 13.06 68.45 -17.16
C LEU A 367 14.38 68.28 -17.92
N LYS A 368 15.27 69.28 -17.83
CA LYS A 368 16.61 69.16 -18.42
C LYS A 368 17.42 68.06 -17.72
N GLU A 369 17.35 67.98 -16.40
CA GLU A 369 18.05 66.95 -15.62
C GLU A 369 17.45 65.55 -15.85
N LYS A 370 16.12 65.44 -15.83
CA LYS A 370 15.44 64.14 -15.79
C LYS A 370 15.32 63.45 -17.14
N ILE A 371 15.04 64.22 -18.19
CA ILE A 371 14.76 63.67 -19.53
C ILE A 371 15.67 64.26 -20.62
N ASN A 372 16.74 64.96 -20.22
CA ASN A 372 17.70 65.60 -21.12
C ASN A 372 17.04 66.55 -22.13
N LEU A 373 16.03 67.31 -21.69
CA LEU A 373 15.23 68.17 -22.54
C LEU A 373 16.09 69.17 -23.33
N THR A 374 15.99 69.12 -24.66
CA THR A 374 16.71 70.03 -25.55
C THR A 374 15.96 71.36 -25.73
N GLN A 375 16.65 72.40 -26.20
CA GLN A 375 16.03 73.73 -26.40
C GLN A 375 14.88 73.69 -27.45
N LYS A 376 14.97 72.82 -28.46
CA LYS A 376 13.91 72.66 -29.47
C LYS A 376 12.66 72.03 -28.87
N GLU A 377 12.83 71.00 -28.05
CA GLU A 377 11.72 70.31 -27.36
C GLU A 377 11.12 71.18 -26.27
N GLN A 378 11.94 71.98 -25.59
CA GLN A 378 11.46 73.02 -24.68
C GLN A 378 10.56 74.02 -25.41
N ASN A 379 10.98 74.53 -26.56
CA ASN A 379 10.12 75.46 -27.30
C ASN A 379 8.79 74.81 -27.72
N LEU A 380 8.81 73.53 -28.08
CA LEU A 380 7.60 72.77 -28.44
C LEU A 380 6.68 72.54 -27.24
N LEU A 381 7.22 72.10 -26.10
CA LEU A 381 6.42 71.87 -24.89
C LEU A 381 5.77 73.16 -24.39
N TRP A 382 6.44 74.30 -24.55
CA TRP A 382 6.00 75.58 -24.05
C TRP A 382 4.97 76.23 -24.98
N SER A 383 5.20 76.16 -26.29
CA SER A 383 4.28 76.74 -27.28
C SER A 383 2.99 75.90 -27.45
N LYS A 384 3.09 74.56 -27.41
CA LYS A 384 1.97 73.66 -27.70
C LYS A 384 1.18 73.22 -26.47
N TYR A 385 1.87 72.90 -25.37
CA TYR A 385 1.24 72.23 -24.22
C TYR A 385 1.04 73.18 -23.04
N MET A 386 2.05 73.99 -22.69
CA MET A 386 1.92 74.94 -21.58
C MET A 386 0.88 76.05 -21.85
N THR A 387 0.69 76.44 -23.12
CA THR A 387 -0.40 77.34 -23.53
C THR A 387 -1.79 76.77 -23.23
N ARG A 388 -1.95 75.44 -23.30
CA ARG A 388 -3.23 74.74 -23.07
C ARG A 388 -3.42 74.32 -21.61
N ILE A 389 -2.33 73.99 -20.90
CA ILE A 389 -2.34 73.59 -19.48
C ILE A 389 -2.36 74.83 -18.56
N GLY A 390 -1.89 75.97 -19.06
CA GLY A 390 -1.75 77.24 -18.35
C GLY A 390 -0.35 77.42 -17.79
N PHE A 391 0.28 78.57 -18.10
CA PHE A 391 1.64 78.89 -17.68
C PHE A 391 1.83 78.98 -16.15
N LYS A 392 0.75 79.07 -15.38
CA LYS A 392 0.77 79.09 -13.90
C LYS A 392 0.76 77.71 -13.25
N ASN A 393 0.73 76.63 -14.04
CA ASN A 393 0.64 75.25 -13.54
C ASN A 393 1.83 74.34 -13.90
N PRO A 394 3.10 74.77 -13.72
CA PRO A 394 4.27 73.97 -14.09
C PRO A 394 4.33 72.60 -13.38
N TYR A 395 3.80 72.50 -12.17
CA TYR A 395 3.77 71.26 -11.39
C TYR A 395 2.94 70.14 -12.05
N VAL A 396 1.91 70.48 -12.84
CA VAL A 396 1.08 69.48 -13.53
C VAL A 396 1.91 68.68 -14.53
N VAL A 397 2.77 69.36 -15.30
CA VAL A 397 3.65 68.71 -16.28
C VAL A 397 4.71 67.86 -15.58
N TRP A 398 5.26 68.36 -14.46
CA TRP A 398 6.23 67.59 -13.67
C TRP A 398 5.62 66.31 -13.09
N ASN A 399 4.40 66.38 -12.55
CA ASN A 399 3.70 65.21 -12.03
C ASN A 399 3.44 64.16 -13.11
N VAL A 400 3.14 64.57 -14.34
CA VAL A 400 2.98 63.63 -15.45
C VAL A 400 4.30 62.87 -15.70
N VAL A 401 5.44 63.57 -15.67
CA VAL A 401 6.77 62.96 -15.80
C VAL A 401 7.04 61.95 -14.69
N VAL A 402 6.83 62.35 -13.43
CA VAL A 402 7.13 61.50 -12.27
C VAL A 402 6.20 60.29 -12.21
N LYS A 403 4.88 60.51 -12.34
CA LYS A 403 3.86 59.46 -12.22
C LYS A 403 3.98 58.39 -13.30
N ASN A 404 4.37 58.77 -14.51
CA ASN A 404 4.48 57.86 -15.64
C ASN A 404 5.93 57.43 -15.93
N GLY A 405 6.89 57.86 -15.09
CA GLY A 405 8.29 57.47 -15.22
C GLY A 405 8.92 57.84 -16.56
N CYS A 406 8.57 59.00 -17.13
CA CYS A 406 9.07 59.41 -18.45
C CYS A 406 10.60 59.51 -18.46
N LYS A 407 11.23 58.97 -19.50
CA LYS A 407 12.71 58.99 -19.66
C LYS A 407 13.16 59.90 -20.78
N SER A 408 12.26 60.28 -21.69
CA SER A 408 12.52 61.14 -22.83
C SER A 408 11.40 62.17 -23.04
N PHE A 409 11.65 63.17 -23.87
CA PHE A 409 10.62 64.10 -24.28
C PHE A 409 9.49 63.45 -25.08
N ASP A 410 9.78 62.46 -25.91
CA ASP A 410 8.78 61.74 -26.70
C ASP A 410 7.77 60.98 -25.83
N ASP A 411 8.23 60.42 -24.70
CA ASP A 411 7.35 59.76 -23.73
C ASP A 411 6.39 60.77 -23.10
N LEU A 412 6.92 61.92 -22.67
CA LEU A 412 6.13 63.01 -22.12
C LEU A 412 5.14 63.57 -23.15
N HIS A 413 5.58 63.75 -24.39
CA HIS A 413 4.77 64.26 -25.50
C HIS A 413 3.55 63.37 -25.75
N LYS A 414 3.73 62.05 -25.85
CA LYS A 414 2.63 61.10 -26.08
C LYS A 414 1.58 61.18 -24.97
N ILE A 415 2.02 61.21 -23.72
CA ILE A 415 1.12 61.23 -22.56
C ILE A 415 0.36 62.56 -22.47
N LEU A 416 1.03 63.68 -22.74
CA LEU A 416 0.39 64.99 -22.74
C LEU A 416 -0.60 65.17 -23.89
N ASP A 417 -0.31 64.67 -25.09
CA ASP A 417 -1.26 64.69 -26.21
C ASP A 417 -2.51 63.86 -25.90
N ASP A 418 -2.35 62.68 -25.26
CA ASP A 418 -3.48 61.85 -24.83
C ASP A 418 -4.31 62.49 -23.71
N GLU A 419 -3.68 63.12 -22.71
CA GLU A 419 -4.40 63.84 -21.67
C GLU A 419 -5.16 65.05 -22.19
N LEU A 420 -4.56 65.81 -23.11
CA LEU A 420 -5.22 66.96 -23.71
C LEU A 420 -6.40 66.55 -24.60
N ARG A 421 -6.27 65.46 -25.38
CA ARG A 421 -7.39 64.91 -26.14
C ARG A 421 -8.56 64.51 -25.23
N LYS A 422 -8.28 63.85 -24.11
CA LYS A 422 -9.31 63.47 -23.12
C LYS A 422 -10.01 64.69 -22.49
N ARG A 423 -9.29 65.81 -22.30
CA ARG A 423 -9.89 67.06 -21.80
C ARG A 423 -10.72 67.80 -22.84
N THR A 424 -10.34 67.78 -24.13
CA THR A 424 -11.14 68.39 -25.20
C THR A 424 -12.48 67.68 -25.40
N ILE A 425 -12.53 66.36 -25.21
CA ILE A 425 -13.77 65.56 -25.30
C ILE A 425 -14.74 65.88 -24.14
N LYS A 426 -14.23 66.21 -22.95
CA LYS A 426 -15.03 66.55 -21.76
C LYS A 426 -15.70 67.95 -21.79
N ASN A 427 -15.38 68.79 -22.77
CA ASN A 427 -15.98 70.13 -22.92
C ASN A 427 -16.99 70.20 -24.08
N TYR A 428 -17.22 69.09 -24.79
CA TYR A 428 -18.20 68.95 -25.89
C TYR A 428 -19.36 67.99 -25.55
N PHE A 429 -19.31 67.38 -24.37
CA PHE A 429 -20.37 66.62 -23.70
C PHE A 429 -20.53 67.19 -22.30
#